data_AF-A0AAU5W5P8-F1
#
_entry.id   AF-A0AAU5W5P8-F1
#
_cell.length_a   1.000
_cell.length_b   1.000
_cell.length_c   1.000
_cell.angle_alpha   90.00
_cell.angle_beta   90.00
_cell.angle_gamma   90.00
#
_symmetry.space_group_name_H-M   'P 1'
#
loop_
_entity.id
_entity.type
_entity.pdbx_description
1 polymer ?
#
loop_
_entity_poly.entity_id
_entity_poly.type
_entity_poly.pdbx_seq_one_letter_code
_entity_poly.pdbx_strand_id
1 'polypeptide(L)'
;MAEEQVPRSTPTRPIRVPLVMWEAYGRVCRRLGTSRTKDLLDHMRERLTEHGDETDLADLATGEKELATRRSRKGGRPPKGTG
;
A
#
# COMPACT_ATOMS: atom_id res chain seq x y z
N MET A 1 18.46 -25.06 7.62
CA MET A 1 18.02 -24.02 6.67
C MET A 1 16.74 -23.44 7.24
N ALA A 2 16.82 -22.33 7.98
CA ALA A 2 15.63 -21.72 8.56
C ALA A 2 14.86 -21.05 7.43
N GLU A 3 13.63 -21.52 7.16
CA GLU A 3 12.70 -20.79 6.29
C GLU A 3 12.42 -19.45 6.95
N GLU A 4 12.94 -18.39 6.34
CA GLU A 4 12.62 -17.02 6.69
C GLU A 4 11.13 -16.82 6.41
N GLN A 5 10.32 -16.90 7.47
CA GLN A 5 8.88 -16.68 7.40
C GLN A 5 8.65 -15.21 7.05
N VAL A 6 8.52 -14.93 5.75
CA VAL A 6 8.11 -13.61 5.27
C VAL A 6 6.75 -13.30 5.91
N PRO A 7 6.65 -12.25 6.74
CA PRO A 7 5.43 -11.99 7.50
C PRO A 7 4.25 -11.80 6.54
N ARG A 8 3.21 -12.61 6.70
CA ARG A 8 1.98 -12.61 5.87
C ARG A 8 1.16 -11.32 5.95
N SER A 9 1.64 -10.29 6.65
CA SER A 9 1.00 -8.98 6.77
C SER A 9 2.01 -7.90 6.40
N THR A 10 1.65 -7.02 5.46
CA THR A 10 2.41 -5.78 5.22
C THR A 10 2.35 -5.00 6.54
N PRO A 11 3.47 -4.90 7.29
CA PRO A 11 3.42 -4.28 8.60
C PRO A 11 2.99 -2.82 8.43
N THR A 12 2.09 -2.36 9.29
CA THR A 12 1.77 -0.93 9.32
C THR A 12 3.02 -0.19 9.77
N ARG A 13 3.62 0.60 8.88
CA ARG A 13 4.72 1.49 9.21
C ARG A 13 4.13 2.79 9.75
N PRO A 14 4.24 3.08 11.07
CA PRO A 14 3.66 4.30 11.64
C PRO A 14 4.43 5.52 11.15
N ILE A 15 3.77 6.37 10.37
CA ILE A 15 4.31 7.68 9.98
C ILE A 15 3.93 8.68 11.07
N ARG A 16 4.89 9.42 11.60
CA ARG A 16 4.64 10.52 12.54
C ARG A 16 4.25 11.76 11.75
N VAL A 17 2.98 12.14 11.82
CA VAL A 17 2.43 13.30 11.13
C VAL A 17 1.63 14.15 12.12
N PRO A 18 1.77 15.49 12.13
CA PRO A 18 0.89 16.35 12.91
C PRO A 18 -0.58 16.12 12.55
N LEU A 19 -1.45 15.97 13.55
CA LEU A 19 -2.85 15.63 13.35
C LEU A 19 -3.58 16.63 12.43
N VAL A 20 -3.29 17.93 12.60
CA VAL A 20 -3.87 18.99 11.77
C VAL A 20 -3.52 18.83 10.29
N MET A 21 -2.31 18.37 10.00
CA MET A 21 -1.81 18.14 8.64
C MET A 21 -2.45 16.87 8.04
N TRP A 22 -2.58 15.81 8.85
CA TRP A 22 -3.26 14.57 8.46
C TRP A 22 -4.74 14.77 8.10
N GLU A 23 -5.42 15.63 8.86
CA GLU A 23 -6.82 15.99 8.60
C GLU A 23 -6.95 16.87 7.36
N ALA A 24 -6.05 17.84 7.17
CA ALA A 24 -6.01 18.65 5.95
C ALA A 24 -5.78 17.78 4.71
N TYR A 25 -4.81 16.88 4.75
CA TYR A 25 -4.54 15.92 3.69
C TYR A 25 -5.75 15.03 3.39
N GLY A 26 -6.45 14.55 4.42
CA GLY A 26 -7.70 13.81 4.23
C GLY A 26 -8.83 14.58 3.57
N ARG A 27 -8.92 15.90 3.79
CA ARG A 27 -9.88 16.75 3.06
C ARG A 27 -9.51 16.85 1.58
N VAL A 28 -8.22 16.96 1.26
CA VAL A 28 -7.72 16.98 -0.12
C VAL A 28 -8.02 15.65 -0.82
N CYS A 29 -7.65 14.51 -0.23
CA CYS A 29 -7.93 13.19 -0.81
C CYS A 29 -9.43 13.00 -1.11
N ARG A 30 -10.31 13.46 -0.21
CA ARG A 30 -11.76 13.44 -0.43
C ARG A 30 -12.21 14.28 -1.62
N ARG A 31 -11.65 15.49 -1.79
CA ARG A 31 -11.95 16.34 -2.97
C ARG A 31 -11.48 15.70 -4.27
N LEU A 32 -10.40 14.94 -4.22
CA LEU A 32 -9.84 14.21 -5.37
C LEU A 32 -10.48 12.83 -5.59
N GLY A 33 -11.44 12.41 -4.75
CA GLY A 33 -12.09 11.09 -4.87
C GLY A 33 -11.16 9.90 -4.59
N THR A 34 -10.06 10.12 -3.85
CA THR A 34 -9.08 9.08 -3.52
C THR A 34 -9.02 8.80 -2.01
N SER A 35 -8.36 7.71 -1.63
CA SER A 35 -8.06 7.41 -0.22
C SER A 35 -6.65 7.87 0.11
N ARG A 36 -6.41 8.31 1.36
CA ARG A 36 -5.07 8.70 1.85
C ARG A 36 -4.02 7.62 1.57
N THR A 37 -4.38 6.35 1.77
CA THR A 37 -3.48 5.22 1.51
C THR A 37 -3.15 5.06 0.04
N LYS A 38 -4.15 5.18 -0.85
CA LYS A 38 -3.91 5.09 -2.30
C LYS A 38 -2.99 6.22 -2.76
N ASP A 39 -3.29 7.45 -2.35
CA ASP A 39 -2.52 8.64 -2.71
C ASP A 39 -1.08 8.57 -2.20
N LEU A 40 -0.86 8.12 -0.95
CA LEU A 40 0.49 7.89 -0.42
C LEU A 40 1.25 6.82 -1.19
N LEU A 41 0.61 5.71 -1.56
CA LEU A 41 1.25 4.65 -2.34
C LEU A 41 1.58 5.12 -3.76
N ASP A 42 0.69 5.88 -4.39
CA ASP A 42 0.91 6.46 -5.71
C ASP A 42 2.08 7.46 -5.67
N HIS A 43 2.14 8.30 -4.64
CA HIS A 43 3.27 9.20 -4.45
C HIS A 43 4.60 8.44 -4.22
N MET A 44 4.60 7.37 -3.43
CA MET A 44 5.80 6.54 -3.24
C MET A 44 6.28 5.92 -4.58
N ARG A 45 5.36 5.44 -5.42
CA ARG A 45 5.68 4.89 -6.75
C ARG A 45 6.32 5.95 -7.64
N GLU A 46 5.74 7.15 -7.68
CA GLU A 46 6.26 8.27 -8.46
C GLU A 46 7.69 8.61 -8.04
N ARG A 47 7.94 8.76 -6.73
CA ARG A 47 9.28 9.11 -6.21
C ARG A 47 10.33 8.02 -6.50
N LEU A 48 9.95 6.74 -6.37
CA LEU A 48 10.85 5.62 -6.69
C LEU A 48 11.09 5.51 -8.20
N THR A 49 10.12 5.84 -9.03
CA THR A 49 10.29 5.84 -10.50
C THR A 49 11.15 7.01 -10.96
N GLU A 50 10.99 8.18 -10.34
CA GLU A 50 11.68 9.42 -10.72
C GLU A 50 13.14 9.48 -10.21
N HIS A 51 13.40 8.89 -9.04
CA HIS A 51 14.68 9.04 -8.35
C HIS A 51 15.32 7.73 -7.87
N GLY A 52 14.61 6.61 -7.96
CA GLY A 52 15.11 5.32 -7.48
C GLY A 52 16.24 4.79 -8.36
N ASP A 53 17.14 4.05 -7.74
CA ASP A 53 18.15 3.26 -8.43
C ASP A 53 17.61 1.89 -8.88
N GLU A 54 18.47 1.06 -9.46
CA GLU A 54 18.09 -0.28 -9.95
C GLU A 54 17.57 -1.20 -8.82
N THR A 55 18.04 -0.99 -7.59
CA THR A 55 17.59 -1.74 -6.40
C THR A 55 16.21 -1.25 -5.96
N ASP A 56 16.02 0.07 -5.89
CA ASP A 56 14.75 0.70 -5.52
C ASP A 56 13.62 0.32 -6.48
N LEU A 57 13.91 0.22 -7.78
CA LEU A 57 12.95 -0.20 -8.80
C LEU A 57 12.61 -1.70 -8.68
N ALA A 58 13.59 -2.55 -8.34
CA ALA A 58 13.36 -3.97 -8.09
C ALA A 58 12.49 -4.20 -6.82
N ASP A 59 12.73 -3.41 -5.77
CA ASP A 59 11.94 -3.43 -4.55
C ASP A 59 10.51 -2.92 -4.79
N LEU A 60 10.36 -1.86 -5.60
CA LEU A 60 9.05 -1.39 -6.04
C LEU A 60 8.26 -2.48 -6.77
N ALA A 61 8.90 -3.16 -7.73
CA ALA A 61 8.26 -4.24 -8.49
C ALA A 61 7.84 -5.42 -7.59
N THR A 62 8.64 -5.72 -6.56
CA THR A 62 8.32 -6.76 -5.56
C THR A 62 7.12 -6.35 -4.71
N GLY A 63 7.11 -5.11 -4.19
CA GLY A 63 6.00 -4.57 -3.41
C GLY A 63 4.68 -4.50 -4.20
N GLU A 64 4.73 -4.14 -5.48
CA GLU A 64 3.55 -4.12 -6.35
C GLU A 64 2.96 -5.52 -6.57
N LYS A 65 3.81 -6.55 -6.77
CA LYS A 65 3.36 -7.95 -6.91
C LYS A 65 2.65 -8.45 -5.64
N GLU A 66 3.15 -8.09 -4.46
CA GLU A 66 2.49 -8.45 -3.20
C GLU A 66 1.12 -7.77 -3.05
N LEU A 67 1.04 -6.47 -3.37
CA LEU A 67 -0.21 -5.71 -3.32
C LEU A 67 -1.24 -6.24 -4.31
N ALA A 68 -0.83 -6.57 -5.53
CA ALA A 68 -1.68 -7.15 -6.56
C ALA A 68 -2.24 -8.51 -6.13
N THR A 69 -1.39 -9.39 -5.59
CA THR A 69 -1.78 -10.71 -5.08
C THR A 69 -2.83 -10.60 -3.97
N ARG A 70 -2.74 -9.60 -3.09
CA ARG A 70 -3.76 -9.35 -2.06
C ARG A 70 -5.06 -8.77 -2.60
N ARG A 71 -5.01 -7.81 -3.53
CA ARG A 71 -6.23 -7.28 -4.16
C ARG A 71 -7.02 -8.39 -4.86
N SER A 72 -6.32 -9.30 -5.53
CA SER A 72 -6.92 -10.50 -6.13
C SER A 72 -7.62 -11.37 -5.08
N ARG A 73 -6.98 -11.62 -3.92
CA ARG A 73 -7.59 -12.37 -2.81
C ARG A 73 -8.78 -11.66 -2.16
N LYS A 74 -8.75 -10.33 -2.03
CA LYS A 74 -9.83 -9.54 -1.42
C LYS A 74 -11.04 -9.36 -2.35
N GLY A 75 -10.90 -9.70 -3.63
CA GLY A 75 -11.96 -9.70 -4.66
C GLY A 75 -12.78 -11.00 -4.74
N GLY A 76 -12.34 -12.09 -4.10
CA GLY A 76 -13.11 -13.32 -3.99
C GLY A 76 -13.92 -13.34 -2.70
N ARG A 77 -15.13 -12.78 -2.70
CA ARG A 77 -16.13 -13.05 -1.65
C ARG A 77 -16.82 -14.37 -2.03
N PRO A 78 -16.57 -15.51 -1.36
CA PRO A 78 -17.52 -16.61 -1.45
C PRO A 78 -18.83 -16.11 -0.83
N PRO A 79 -20.00 -16.35 -1.47
CA PRO A 79 -21.27 -16.04 -0.84
C PRO A 79 -21.34 -16.77 0.50
N LYS A 80 -21.89 -16.12 1.53
CA LYS A 80 -22.18 -16.74 2.83
C LYS A 80 -23.02 -17.98 2.56
N GLY A 81 -22.43 -19.16 2.73
CA GLY A 81 -23.20 -20.39 2.85
C GLY A 81 -24.10 -20.25 4.08
N THR A 82 -25.39 -20.16 3.85
CA THR A 82 -26.42 -20.37 4.87
C THR A 82 -26.32 -21.84 5.30
N GLY A 83 -26.06 -22.05 6.58
CA GLY A 83 -26.10 -23.34 7.27
C GLY A 83 -26.27 -23.07 8.75
#